data_AF-A0A0C2FM21-F1
#
_entry.id   AF-A0A0C2FM21-F1
#
_cell.length_a   1.000
_cell.length_b   1.000
_cell.length_c   1.000
_cell.angle_alpha   90.00
_cell.angle_beta   90.00
_cell.angle_gamma   90.00
#
_symmetry.space_group_name_H-M   'P 1'
#
loop_
_entity.id
_entity.type
_entity.pdbx_description
1 polymer ?
#
loop_
_entity_poly.entity_id
_entity_poly.type
_entity_poly.pdbx_seq_one_letter_code
_entity_poly.pdbx_strand_id
1 'polypeptide(L)'
;MPKIGKIIYGATTEVTIDIGHYRDKEELVNSFDEIREIGGSPDANLALKIASQLLMEEERGATVVLHLHVTPLSLRDSSLAEGMRKKDVKLVHLDEKSWSKRDPNAFQKFLCLKDV
;
A
#
# COMPACT_ATOMS: atom_id res chain seq x y z
N MET A 1 -6.74 11.98 15.16
CA MET A 1 -5.56 11.55 14.38
C MET A 1 -6.03 10.54 13.35
N PRO A 2 -5.57 10.59 12.07
CA PRO A 2 -5.93 9.56 11.11
C PRO A 2 -5.45 8.19 11.61
N LYS A 3 -6.30 7.16 11.47
CA LYS A 3 -5.90 5.76 11.65
C LYS A 3 -5.24 5.28 10.36
N ILE A 4 -4.08 4.65 10.46
CA ILE A 4 -3.31 4.20 9.30
C ILE A 4 -3.25 2.68 9.31
N GLY A 5 -3.44 2.07 8.14
CA GLY A 5 -3.16 0.67 7.88
C GLY A 5 -2.09 0.55 6.79
N LYS A 6 -1.41 -0.59 6.75
CA LYS A 6 -0.34 -0.85 5.79
C LYS A 6 -0.49 -2.25 5.22
N ILE A 7 -0.43 -2.32 3.89
CA ILE A 7 -0.43 -3.55 3.11
C ILE A 7 0.80 -3.52 2.22
N ILE A 8 1.49 -4.65 2.13
CA ILE A 8 2.54 -4.90 1.15
C ILE A 8 2.06 -5.99 0.20
N TYR A 9 2.46 -5.93 -1.08
CA TYR A 9 2.00 -6.91 -2.06
C TYR A 9 3.07 -7.23 -3.10
N GLY A 10 3.00 -8.46 -3.60
CA GLY A 10 3.81 -9.07 -4.66
C GLY A 10 3.02 -10.25 -5.22
N ALA A 11 3.62 -11.44 -5.27
CA ALA A 11 2.88 -12.68 -5.55
C ALA A 11 1.77 -12.99 -4.53
N THR A 12 1.93 -12.50 -3.30
CA THR A 12 0.91 -12.53 -2.24
C THR A 12 0.69 -11.12 -1.68
N THR A 13 -0.37 -10.96 -0.90
CA THR A 13 -0.68 -9.70 -0.20
C THR A 13 -0.61 -9.93 1.30
N GLU A 14 0.05 -9.03 2.03
CA GLU A 14 0.16 -9.11 3.48
C GLU A 14 -0.28 -7.81 4.14
N VAL A 15 -1.22 -7.91 5.08
CA VAL A 15 -1.58 -6.82 5.98
C VAL A 15 -0.55 -6.77 7.09
N THR A 16 0.29 -5.75 7.06
CA THR A 16 1.44 -5.60 7.96
C THR A 16 1.14 -4.68 9.14
N ILE A 17 0.18 -3.76 8.98
CA ILE A 17 -0.48 -3.05 10.08
C ILE A 17 -1.96 -2.95 9.76
N ASP A 18 -2.80 -3.39 10.69
CA ASP A 18 -4.24 -3.15 10.63
C ASP A 18 -4.59 -1.71 11.04
N ILE A 19 -5.68 -1.16 10.50
CA ILE A 19 -5.99 0.26 10.52
C ILE A 19 -6.17 0.77 11.95
N GLY A 20 -5.18 1.51 12.45
CA GLY A 20 -5.20 2.05 13.80
C GLY A 20 -4.83 1.04 14.89
N HIS A 21 -4.36 -0.15 14.52
CA HIS A 21 -3.87 -1.18 15.44
C HIS A 21 -2.36 -1.05 15.64
N TYR A 22 -1.97 0.04 16.30
CA TYR A 22 -0.61 0.32 16.79
C TYR A 22 -0.73 1.08 18.12
N ARG A 23 0.21 0.85 19.03
CA ARG A 23 0.29 1.43 20.36
C ARG A 23 0.59 2.92 20.31
N ASP A 24 1.50 3.31 19.43
CA ASP A 24 1.98 4.67 19.31
C ASP A 24 2.51 4.97 17.90
N LYS A 25 2.90 6.23 17.69
CA LYS A 25 3.46 6.69 16.42
C LYS A 25 4.78 6.01 16.08
N GLU A 26 5.56 5.61 17.07
CA GLU A 26 6.87 4.99 16.85
C GLU A 26 6.69 3.59 16.28
N GLU A 27 5.79 2.77 16.83
CA GLU A 27 5.43 1.46 16.27
C GLU A 27 4.93 1.57 14.83
N LEU A 28 4.07 2.56 14.55
CA LEU A 28 3.60 2.81 13.19
C LEU A 28 4.77 3.10 12.23
N VAL A 29 5.69 3.98 12.63
CA VAL A 29 6.86 4.38 11.81
C VAL A 29 7.80 3.20 11.61
N ASN A 30 8.16 2.49 12.67
CA ASN A 30 9.06 1.33 12.63
C ASN A 30 8.52 0.25 11.69
N SER A 31 7.20 0.10 11.60
CA SER A 31 6.61 -0.83 10.64
C SER A 31 7.01 -0.50 9.19
N PHE A 32 7.14 0.78 8.81
CA PHE A 32 7.53 1.13 7.44
C PHE A 32 8.99 0.76 7.14
N ASP A 33 9.84 0.65 8.17
CA ASP A 33 11.21 0.16 8.02
C ASP A 33 11.25 -1.36 7.82
N GLU A 34 10.21 -2.08 8.25
CA GLU A 34 10.04 -3.53 8.07
C GLU A 34 9.41 -3.93 6.72
N ILE A 35 9.28 -3.00 5.77
CA ILE A 35 8.80 -3.34 4.42
C ILE A 35 9.83 -4.25 3.75
N ARG A 36 9.42 -5.49 3.51
CA ARG A 36 10.20 -6.50 2.77
C ARG A 36 9.63 -6.75 1.38
N GLU A 37 10.51 -7.18 0.47
CA GLU A 37 10.09 -7.66 -0.84
C GLU A 37 9.39 -9.03 -0.70
N ILE A 38 8.19 -9.17 -1.26
CA ILE A 38 7.46 -10.45 -1.31
C ILE A 38 7.92 -11.31 -2.51
N GLY A 39 8.40 -10.68 -3.58
CA GLY A 39 8.83 -11.35 -4.80
C GLY A 39 7.68 -11.87 -5.67
N GLY A 40 8.04 -12.38 -6.85
CA GLY A 40 7.11 -12.94 -7.85
C GLY A 40 6.26 -11.89 -8.58
N SER A 41 5.23 -12.36 -9.31
CA SER A 41 4.38 -11.49 -10.14
C SER A 41 3.39 -10.71 -9.26
N PRO A 42 3.43 -9.36 -9.26
CA PRO A 42 2.57 -8.56 -8.39
C PRO A 42 1.09 -8.64 -8.75
N ASP A 43 0.22 -8.91 -7.77
CA ASP A 43 -1.24 -8.86 -7.91
C ASP A 43 -1.84 -7.65 -7.18
N ALA A 44 -1.86 -6.51 -7.89
CA ALA A 44 -2.46 -5.28 -7.38
C ALA A 44 -3.97 -5.39 -7.16
N ASN A 45 -4.65 -6.29 -7.88
CA ASN A 45 -6.10 -6.50 -7.74
C ASN A 45 -6.42 -7.08 -6.37
N LEU A 46 -5.69 -8.13 -5.98
CA LEU A 46 -5.84 -8.78 -4.69
C LEU A 46 -5.54 -7.79 -3.55
N ALA A 47 -4.46 -7.00 -3.69
CA ALA A 47 -4.10 -5.99 -2.71
C ALA A 47 -5.19 -4.93 -2.50
N LEU A 48 -5.75 -4.39 -3.58
CA LEU A 48 -6.82 -3.41 -3.52
C LEU A 48 -8.15 -4.01 -3.01
N LYS A 49 -8.45 -5.28 -3.30
CA LYS A 49 -9.61 -5.99 -2.74
C LYS A 49 -9.49 -6.11 -1.23
N ILE A 50 -8.34 -6.54 -0.72
CA ILE A 50 -8.09 -6.65 0.72
C ILE A 50 -8.17 -5.27 1.38
N ALA A 51 -7.56 -4.24 0.78
CA ALA A 51 -7.69 -2.87 1.26
C ALA A 51 -9.16 -2.44 1.34
N SER A 52 -9.96 -2.75 0.31
CA SER A 52 -11.39 -2.46 0.30
C SER A 52 -12.15 -3.21 1.39
N GLN A 53 -11.78 -4.44 1.72
CA GLN A 53 -12.40 -5.23 2.80
C GLN A 53 -12.10 -4.61 4.17
N LEU A 54 -10.84 -4.30 4.47
CA LEU A 54 -10.42 -3.64 5.72
C LEU A 54 -11.12 -2.28 5.93
N LEU A 55 -11.38 -1.56 4.85
CA LEU A 55 -12.12 -0.29 4.89
C LEU A 55 -13.62 -0.47 5.16
N MET A 56 -14.18 -1.65 4.89
CA MET A 56 -15.61 -1.96 5.13
C MET A 56 -15.86 -2.56 6.52
N GLU A 57 -14.82 -3.03 7.22
CA GLU A 57 -14.95 -3.66 8.54
C GLU A 57 -15.39 -2.69 9.64
N GLU A 58 -15.05 -1.41 9.52
CA GLU A 58 -15.53 -0.36 10.42
C GLU A 58 -16.13 0.78 9.61
N GLU A 59 -17.18 1.43 10.14
CA GLU A 59 -17.65 2.69 9.58
C GLU A 59 -16.57 3.75 9.80
N ARG A 60 -16.08 4.31 8.70
CA ARG A 60 -15.01 5.32 8.71
C ARG A 60 -15.48 6.54 7.93
N GLY A 61 -14.98 7.71 8.31
CA GLY A 61 -15.18 8.94 7.56
C GLY A 61 -14.36 8.96 6.26
N ALA A 62 -14.04 10.18 5.79
CA ALA A 62 -13.22 10.37 4.60
C ALA A 62 -11.91 9.56 4.69
N THR A 63 -11.71 8.70 3.70
CA THR A 63 -10.62 7.73 3.61
C THR A 63 -9.75 8.03 2.39
N VAL A 64 -8.44 7.93 2.56
CA VAL A 64 -7.48 8.04 1.46
C VAL A 64 -6.72 6.73 1.36
N VAL A 65 -6.68 6.15 0.16
CA VAL A 65 -5.87 4.98 -0.16
C VAL A 65 -4.70 5.44 -1.03
N LEU A 66 -3.49 5.27 -0.52
CA LEU A 66 -2.26 5.51 -1.27
C LEU A 66 -1.78 4.19 -1.85
N HIS A 67 -1.80 4.07 -3.17
CA HIS A 67 -1.31 2.90 -3.88
C HIS A 67 0.03 3.25 -4.55
N LEU A 68 1.11 2.78 -3.94
CA LEU A 68 2.47 2.93 -4.46
C LEU A 68 2.81 1.69 -5.28
N HIS A 69 3.25 1.88 -6.52
CA HIS A 69 3.62 0.78 -7.40
C HIS A 69 4.81 1.13 -8.30
N VAL A 70 5.60 0.13 -8.64
CA VAL A 70 6.72 0.26 -9.60
C VAL A 70 6.29 -0.26 -10.97
N THR A 71 5.65 -1.42 -11.00
CA THR A 71 5.11 -2.00 -12.23
C THR A 71 3.83 -1.28 -12.67
N PRO A 72 3.62 -1.03 -13.97
CA PRO A 72 2.36 -0.50 -14.49
C PRO A 72 1.18 -1.41 -14.11
N LEU A 73 0.04 -0.80 -13.77
CA LEU A 73 -1.19 -1.52 -13.47
C LEU A 73 -1.77 -2.14 -14.74
N SER A 74 -2.33 -3.35 -14.62
CA SER A 74 -3.05 -3.96 -15.73
C SER A 74 -4.42 -3.30 -15.92
N LEU A 75 -5.02 -3.43 -17.11
CA LEU A 75 -6.39 -2.96 -17.39
C LEU A 75 -7.46 -3.59 -16.47
N ARG A 76 -7.17 -4.75 -15.87
CA ARG A 76 -8.05 -5.40 -14.88
C ARG A 76 -7.95 -4.74 -13.50
N ASP A 77 -6.81 -4.14 -13.19
CA ASP A 77 -6.58 -3.48 -11.89
C ASP A 77 -7.19 -2.07 -11.87
N SER A 78 -7.28 -1.42 -13.04
CA SER A 78 -7.92 -0.11 -13.18
C SER A 78 -9.42 -0.11 -12.90
N SER A 79 -10.15 -1.18 -13.24
CA SER A 79 -11.60 -1.24 -13.02
C SER A 79 -11.99 -1.42 -11.54
N LEU A 80 -11.17 -2.14 -10.76
CA LEU A 80 -11.37 -2.27 -9.31
C LEU A 80 -11.00 -0.97 -8.59
N ALA A 81 -9.93 -0.30 -9.02
CA ALA A 81 -9.56 1.03 -8.56
C ALA A 81 -10.70 2.05 -8.78
N GLU A 82 -11.45 1.93 -9.88
CA GLU A 82 -12.67 2.72 -10.10
C GLU A 82 -13.80 2.36 -9.15
N GLY A 83 -14.03 1.08 -8.88
CA GLY A 83 -15.05 0.63 -7.92
C GLY A 83 -14.80 1.06 -6.47
N MET A 84 -13.54 1.25 -6.08
CA MET A 84 -13.17 1.81 -4.77
C MET A 84 -13.44 3.31 -4.66
N ARG A 85 -13.59 4.05 -5.77
CA ARG A 85 -13.93 5.48 -5.76
C ARG A 85 -15.41 5.68 -5.40
N LYS A 86 -15.75 5.46 -4.12
CA LYS A 86 -17.03 5.87 -3.52
C LYS A 86 -16.92 7.28 -2.95
N LYS A 87 -18.04 7.92 -2.61
CA LYS A 87 -18.10 9.32 -2.12
C LYS A 87 -17.04 9.65 -1.06
N ASP A 88 -16.70 8.69 -0.20
CA ASP A 88 -15.82 8.90 0.95
C ASP A 88 -14.45 8.21 0.83
N VAL A 89 -14.12 7.59 -0.31
CA VAL A 89 -12.81 6.93 -0.52
C VAL A 89 -12.08 7.55 -1.71
N LYS A 90 -10.96 8.20 -1.43
CA LYS A 90 -10.06 8.77 -2.42
C LYS A 90 -8.87 7.84 -2.66
N LEU A 91 -8.86 7.16 -3.80
CA LEU A 91 -7.74 6.34 -4.24
C LEU A 91 -6.75 7.18 -5.06
N VAL A 92 -5.48 7.19 -4.65
CA VAL A 92 -4.37 7.89 -5.32
C VAL A 92 -3.35 6.85 -5.76
N HIS A 93 -3.13 6.75 -7.07
CA HIS A 93 -2.07 5.94 -7.64
C HIS A 93 -0.79 6.76 -7.76
N LEU A 94 0.29 6.22 -7.24
CA LEU A 94 1.63 6.78 -7.34
C LEU A 94 2.52 5.73 -8.00
N ASP A 95 2.83 5.95 -9.27
CA ASP A 95 3.88 5.19 -9.95
C ASP A 95 5.26 5.61 -9.46
N GLU A 96 6.27 4.79 -9.76
CA GLU A 96 7.67 5.04 -9.40
C GLU A 96 8.09 6.47 -9.71
N LYS A 97 7.82 6.95 -10.92
CA LYS A 97 8.19 8.29 -11.38
C LYS A 97 7.53 9.39 -10.55
N SER A 98 6.37 9.14 -9.96
CA SER A 98 5.62 10.13 -9.19
C SER A 98 6.10 10.22 -7.75
N TRP A 99 6.35 9.09 -7.09
CA TRP A 99 6.77 9.11 -5.69
C TRP A 99 8.29 9.23 -5.50
N SER A 100 9.11 8.70 -6.42
CA SER A 100 10.58 8.79 -6.32
C SER A 100 11.12 10.21 -6.59
N LYS A 101 10.36 11.09 -7.24
CA LYS A 101 10.78 12.47 -7.56
C LYS A 101 11.21 13.29 -6.34
N ARG A 102 10.73 12.96 -5.13
CA ARG A 102 11.10 13.65 -3.89
C ARG A 102 12.40 13.15 -3.27
N ASP A 103 12.78 11.90 -3.53
CA ASP A 103 14.07 11.32 -3.11
C ASP A 103 14.47 10.21 -4.11
N PRO A 104 15.23 10.56 -5.17
CA PRO A 104 15.69 9.60 -6.18
C PRO A 104 16.56 8.48 -5.61
N ASN A 105 17.13 8.66 -4.41
CA ASN A 105 17.99 7.69 -3.75
C ASN A 105 17.24 6.81 -2.73
N ALA A 106 15.94 7.00 -2.55
CA ALA A 106 15.15 6.26 -1.55
C ALA A 106 15.30 4.74 -1.70
N PHE A 107 15.36 4.23 -2.94
CA PHE A 107 15.56 2.81 -3.22
C PHE A 107 16.96 2.29 -2.90
N GLN A 108 18.01 3.12 -2.91
CA GLN A 108 19.36 2.66 -2.57
C GLN A 108 19.47 2.18 -1.12
N LYS A 109 18.56 2.63 -0.25
CA LYS A 109 18.46 2.16 1.13
C LYS A 109 17.72 0.83 1.29
N PHE A 110 16.83 0.49 0.35
CA PHE A 110 16.06 -0.76 0.34
C PHE A 110 16.63 -1.80 -0.63
N LEU A 111 17.79 -1.50 -1.24
CA LEU A 111 18.49 -2.38 -2.16
C LEU A 111 18.82 -3.68 -1.42
N CYS A 112 18.22 -4.77 -1.89
CA CYS A 112 18.22 -6.13 -1.35
C CYS A 112 19.43 -6.42 -0.46
N LEU A 113 19.18 -6.93 0.74
CA LEU A 113 20.13 -7.85 1.37
C LEU A 113 20.35 -8.97 0.37
N LYS A 114 21.46 -8.88 -0.37
CA LYS A 114 21.83 -9.86 -1.39
C LYS A 114 21.89 -11.23 -0.76
N ASP A 115 21.40 -12.18 -1.54
CA ASP A 115 21.44 -13.62 -1.31
C ASP A 115 22.77 -14.09 -0.67
N VAL A 116 22.64 -14.90 0.38
CA VAL A 116 23.71 -15.76 0.91
C VAL A 116 23.72 -17.06 0.11
#